data_AF-A0A9E4T4J0-F1
#
_entry.id   AF-A0A9E4T4J0-F1
#
_cell.length_a   1.000
_cell.length_b   1.000
_cell.length_c   1.000
_cell.angle_alpha   90.00
_cell.angle_beta   90.00
_cell.angle_gamma   90.00
#
_symmetry.space_group_name_H-M   'P 1'
#
loop_
_entity.id
_entity.type
_entity.pdbx_description
1 polymer ?
#
loop_
_entity_poly.entity_id
_entity_poly.type
_entity_poly.pdbx_seq_one_letter_code
_entity_poly.pdbx_strand_id
1 'polypeptide(L)'
;VVIFDAEAKPLTTLRGSAHDISKWAAMSLDANPDMRRRHRLAKHPEVKEYFRMPSYCAFDQATNRLMVCDTMRHRIQIFEKDSNYKDPQFNL
;
A
#
# COMPACT_ATOMS: atom_id res chain seq x y z
N VAL A 1 2.83 1.39 8.94
CA VAL A 1 1.68 2.07 9.58
C VAL A 1 1.07 1.09 10.55
N VAL A 2 0.90 1.45 11.82
CA VAL A 2 0.28 0.57 12.83
C VAL A 2 -1.14 1.06 13.08
N ILE A 3 -2.10 0.14 13.13
CA ILE A 3 -3.51 0.42 13.41
C ILE A 3 -3.77 -0.01 14.85
N PHE A 4 -4.38 0.88 15.62
CA PHE A 4 -4.73 0.66 17.02
C PHE A 4 -6.24 0.59 17.20
N ASP A 5 -6.69 -0.11 18.24
CA ASP A 5 -8.06 -0.03 18.72
C ASP A 5 -8.29 1.19 19.64
N ALA A 6 -9.50 1.32 20.17
CA ALA A 6 -9.87 2.40 21.08
C ALA A 6 -9.10 2.37 22.42
N GLU A 7 -8.50 1.24 22.78
CA GLU A 7 -7.71 1.03 24.01
C GLU A 7 -6.20 1.20 23.74
N ALA A 8 -5.82 1.69 22.56
CA ALA A 8 -4.45 1.85 22.10
C ALA A 8 -3.65 0.53 21.97
N LYS A 9 -4.34 -0.61 21.89
CA LYS A 9 -3.70 -1.89 21.60
C LYS A 9 -3.51 -2.04 20.07
N PRO A 10 -2.35 -2.54 19.62
CA PRO A 10 -2.10 -2.72 18.19
C PRO A 10 -2.96 -3.85 17.63
N LEU A 11 -3.80 -3.52 16.64
CA LEU A 11 -4.63 -4.48 15.90
C LEU A 11 -3.84 -5.12 14.76
N THR A 12 -3.16 -4.30 13.95
CA THR A 12 -2.40 -4.79 12.79
C THR A 12 -1.38 -3.75 12.32
N THR A 13 -0.49 -4.17 11.43
CA THR A 13 0.53 -3.30 10.81
C THR A 13 0.48 -3.42 9.29
N LEU A 14 0.36 -2.28 8.61
CA LEU A 14 0.47 -2.17 7.17
C LEU A 14 1.91 -1.84 6.77
N ARG A 15 2.48 -2.69 5.91
CA ARG A 15 3.82 -2.54 5.33
C ARG A 15 3.82 -1.92 3.92
N GLY A 16 2.66 -1.85 3.28
CA GLY A 16 2.45 -1.41 1.89
C GLY A 16 1.93 -2.56 1.04
N SER A 17 1.00 -2.28 0.13
CA SER A 17 0.29 -3.28 -0.69
C SER A 17 0.12 -2.82 -2.14
N ALA A 18 1.08 -2.03 -2.63
CA ALA A 18 1.01 -1.48 -3.98
C ALA A 18 1.55 -2.49 -4.99
N HIS A 19 0.69 -3.42 -5.40
CA HIS A 19 0.97 -4.47 -6.38
C HIS A 19 1.22 -3.90 -7.79
N ASP A 20 0.63 -2.75 -8.08
CA ASP A 20 0.78 -2.07 -9.37
C ASP A 20 1.80 -0.93 -9.32
N ILE A 21 2.40 -0.68 -10.48
CA ILE A 21 3.28 0.46 -10.71
C ILE A 21 2.42 1.72 -10.83
N SER A 22 2.81 2.81 -10.16
CA SER A 22 2.09 4.07 -10.29
C SER A 22 2.15 4.60 -11.72
N LYS A 23 1.13 5.36 -12.14
CA LYS A 23 1.05 5.96 -13.48
C LYS A 23 2.34 6.72 -13.85
N TRP A 24 2.88 7.50 -12.91
CA TRP A 24 4.13 8.24 -13.11
C TRP A 24 5.36 7.34 -13.21
N ALA A 25 5.45 6.29 -12.40
CA ALA A 25 6.56 5.35 -12.48
C ALA A 25 6.53 4.53 -13.79
N ALA A 26 5.33 4.21 -14.30
CA ALA A 26 5.18 3.59 -15.61
C ALA A 26 5.72 4.50 -16.72
N MET A 27 5.37 5.79 -16.71
CA MET A 27 5.91 6.78 -17.66
C MET A 27 7.45 6.85 -17.64
N SER A 28 8.07 6.83 -16.44
CA SER A 28 9.54 6.82 -16.33
C SER A 28 10.18 5.55 -16.87
N LEU A 29 9.53 4.39 -16.71
CA LEU A 29 10.00 3.13 -17.27
C LEU A 29 9.82 3.08 -18.79
N ASP A 30 8.79 3.72 -19.32
CA ASP A 30 8.50 3.78 -20.75
C ASP A 30 9.41 4.75 -21.50
N ALA A 31 10.01 5.72 -20.81
CA ALA A 31 11.01 6.63 -21.38
C ALA A 31 12.27 5.93 -21.91
N ASN A 32 12.61 4.73 -21.41
CA ASN A 32 13.74 3.95 -21.89
C ASN A 32 13.45 2.43 -21.87
N PRO A 33 13.47 1.74 -23.02
CA PRO A 33 13.22 0.29 -23.10
C PRO A 33 14.10 -0.57 -22.18
N ASP A 34 15.33 -0.14 -21.92
CA ASP A 34 16.26 -0.86 -21.03
C ASP A 34 15.88 -0.74 -19.56
N MET A 35 15.22 0.34 -19.16
CA MET A 35 14.70 0.49 -17.79
C MET A 35 13.65 -0.56 -17.48
N ARG A 36 12.79 -0.88 -18.47
CA ARG A 36 11.80 -1.95 -18.33
C ARG A 36 12.46 -3.34 -18.23
N ARG A 37 13.54 -3.58 -18.99
CA ARG A 37 14.35 -4.82 -18.88
C ARG A 37 14.99 -4.94 -17.50
N ARG A 38 15.64 -3.87 -17.02
CA ARG A 38 16.24 -3.81 -15.67
C ARG A 38 15.21 -3.95 -14.56
N HIS A 39 14.02 -3.37 -14.72
CA HIS A 39 12.93 -3.50 -13.76
C HIS A 39 12.51 -4.96 -13.55
N ARG A 40 12.48 -5.77 -14.63
CA ARG A 40 12.17 -7.20 -14.57
C ARG A 40 13.29 -8.05 -13.96
N LEU A 41 14.54 -7.61 -14.09
CA LEU A 41 15.72 -8.30 -13.54
C LEU A 41 15.97 -8.00 -12.05
N ALA A 42 15.11 -7.19 -11.41
CA ALA A 42 15.25 -6.90 -9.99
C ALA A 42 15.17 -8.19 -9.16
N LYS A 43 16.17 -8.42 -8.30
CA LYS A 43 16.25 -9.61 -7.43
C LYS A 43 15.07 -9.71 -6.45
N HIS A 44 14.53 -8.57 -6.04
CA HIS A 44 13.47 -8.44 -5.03
C HIS A 44 12.38 -7.47 -5.53
N PRO A 45 11.50 -7.89 -6.46
CA PRO A 45 10.43 -7.03 -6.98
C PRO A 45 9.41 -6.64 -5.90
N GLU A 46 9.16 -7.49 -4.91
CA GLU A 46 8.21 -7.33 -3.80
C GLU A 46 8.50 -6.11 -2.92
N VAL A 47 9.78 -5.72 -2.82
CA VAL A 47 10.20 -4.54 -2.07
C VAL A 47 9.56 -3.26 -2.63
N LYS A 48 9.12 -3.28 -3.89
CA LYS A 48 8.42 -2.16 -4.53
C LYS A 48 7.02 -1.92 -3.99
N GLU A 49 6.39 -2.94 -3.45
CA GLU A 49 5.05 -2.86 -2.89
C GLU A 49 5.06 -2.20 -1.51
N TYR A 50 6.17 -2.35 -0.79
CA TYR A 50 6.35 -1.78 0.55
C TYR A 50 6.47 -0.26 0.54
N PHE A 51 6.04 0.36 1.64
CA PHE A 51 6.26 1.77 1.92
C PHE A 51 7.76 2.07 1.99
N ARG A 52 8.13 3.27 1.53
CA ARG A 52 9.48 3.81 1.68
C ARG A 52 9.39 5.21 2.24
N MET A 53 9.70 5.34 3.53
CA MET A 53 9.60 6.60 4.28
C MET A 53 8.20 7.25 4.14
N PRO A 54 7.13 6.57 4.57
CA PRO A 54 5.81 7.20 4.60
C PRO A 54 5.82 8.34 5.63
N SER A 55 5.31 9.52 5.25
CA SER A 55 5.36 10.73 6.08
C SER A 55 4.04 11.04 6.79
N TYR A 56 2.91 10.64 6.20
CA TYR A 56 1.59 11.02 6.69
C TYR A 56 0.53 9.97 6.34
N CYS A 57 -0.50 9.88 7.18
CA CYS A 57 -1.69 9.10 6.90
C CYS A 57 -2.95 9.85 7.36
N ALA A 58 -4.04 9.69 6.62
CA ALA A 58 -5.35 10.24 6.96
C ALA A 58 -6.42 9.16 6.80
N PHE A 59 -7.34 9.10 7.74
CA PHE A 59 -8.51 8.22 7.64
C PHE A 59 -9.77 9.04 7.40
N ASP A 60 -10.43 8.76 6.29
CA ASP A 60 -11.73 9.33 5.96
C ASP A 60 -12.84 8.41 6.47
N GLN A 61 -13.53 8.87 7.52
CA GLN A 61 -14.65 8.16 8.15
C GLN A 61 -15.88 8.09 7.23
N ALA A 62 -16.08 9.08 6.35
CA ALA A 62 -17.26 9.11 5.49
C ALA A 62 -17.19 8.05 4.38
N THR A 63 -15.99 7.79 3.86
CA THR A 63 -15.77 6.80 2.80
C THR A 63 -15.11 5.50 3.27
N ASN A 64 -14.78 5.39 4.57
CA ASN A 64 -14.04 4.26 5.16
C ASN A 64 -12.70 3.98 4.47
N ARG A 65 -11.97 5.05 4.09
CA ARG A 65 -10.68 4.94 3.38
C ARG A 65 -9.53 5.44 4.23
N LEU A 66 -8.45 4.65 4.29
CA LEU A 66 -7.16 5.06 4.82
C LEU A 66 -6.25 5.47 3.67
N MET A 67 -5.78 6.71 3.68
CA MET A 67 -4.82 7.23 2.72
C MET A 67 -3.45 7.33 3.38
N VAL A 68 -2.42 6.80 2.73
CA VAL A 68 -1.03 6.85 3.22
C VAL A 68 -0.14 7.48 2.16
N CYS A 69 0.54 8.56 2.55
CA CYS A 69 1.50 9.27 1.71
C CYS A 69 2.86 8.56 1.76
N ASP A 70 3.27 7.95 0.65
CA ASP A 70 4.52 7.21 0.50
C ASP A 70 5.57 8.06 -0.22
N THR A 71 6.27 8.89 0.55
CA THR A 71 7.08 10.01 0.04
C THR A 71 8.19 9.56 -0.91
N MET A 72 8.97 8.53 -0.56
CA MET A 72 10.09 8.08 -1.41
C MET A 72 9.66 7.11 -2.52
N ARG A 73 8.35 6.92 -2.71
CA ARG A 73 7.76 6.22 -3.85
C ARG A 73 6.93 7.14 -4.75
N HIS A 74 6.81 8.43 -4.38
CA HIS A 74 6.01 9.41 -5.11
C HIS A 74 4.58 8.91 -5.41
N ARG A 75 3.95 8.27 -4.41
CA ARG A 75 2.59 7.71 -4.54
C ARG A 75 1.79 7.90 -3.26
N ILE A 76 0.49 7.80 -3.41
CA ILE A 76 -0.45 7.67 -2.29
C ILE A 76 -1.07 6.28 -2.41
N GLN A 77 -1.04 5.50 -1.33
CA GLN A 77 -1.74 4.22 -1.25
C GLN A 77 -3.05 4.44 -0.51
N ILE A 78 -4.17 4.03 -1.11
CA ILE A 78 -5.50 4.14 -0.55
C ILE A 78 -5.97 2.73 -0.20
N PHE A 79 -6.28 2.50 1.07
CA PHE A 79 -6.84 1.26 1.57
C PHE A 79 -8.31 1.49 1.90
N GLU A 80 -9.17 0.62 1.37
CA GLU A 80 -10.59 0.63 1.69
C GLU A 80 -10.86 -0.40 2.77
N LYS A 81 -11.53 0.03 3.85
CA LYS A 81 -11.94 -0.90 4.90
C LYS A 81 -13.19 -1.63 4.43
N ASP A 82 -13.08 -2.96 4.31
CA ASP A 82 -14.24 -3.80 4.01
C ASP A 82 -15.31 -3.65 5.11
N SER A 83 -16.52 -3.28 4.70
CA SER A 83 -17.68 -3.13 5.57
C SER A 83 -18.47 -4.43 5.74
N ASN A 84 -18.24 -5.42 4.88
CA ASN A 84 -19.01 -6.65 4.81
C ASN A 84 -18.26 -7.88 5.36
N TYR A 85 -17.05 -7.69 5.90
CA TYR A 85 -16.29 -8.77 6.50
C TYR A 85 -17.07 -9.38 7.67
N LYS A 86 -17.30 -10.69 7.61
CA LYS A 86 -17.89 -11.48 8.69
C LYS A 86 -16.89 -12.56 9.08
N ASP A 87 -16.71 -12.75 10.39
CA ASP A 87 -15.87 -13.83 10.87
C ASP A 87 -16.39 -15.18 10.35
N PRO A 88 -15.48 -16.08 9.92
CA PRO A 88 -15.88 -17.41 9.49
C PRO A 88 -16.60 -18.11 10.64
N GLN A 89 -17.81 -18.61 10.39
CA GLN A 89 -18.53 -19.42 11.36
C GLN A 89 -17.83 -20.78 11.47
N PHE A 90 -17.23 -21.07 12.62
CA PHE A 90 -16.54 -22.33 12.89
C PHE A 90 -17.49 -23.50 13.20
N ASN A 91 -18.81 -23.31 13.05
CA ASN A 91 -19.81 -24.36 13.23
C ASN A 91 -20.05 -25.10 11.91
N LEU A 92 -19.09 -25.92 11.49
CA LEU A 92 -19.26 -27.00 10.52
C LEU A 92 -18.68 -28.30 11.08
#